data_AF-A0A2V8QH32-F1
#
_entry.id   AF-A0A2V8QH32-F1
#
_cell.length_a   1.000
_cell.length_b   1.000
_cell.length_c   1.000
_cell.angle_alpha   90.00
_cell.angle_beta   90.00
_cell.angle_gamma   90.00
#
_symmetry.space_group_name_H-M   'P 1'
#
loop_
_entity.id
_entity.type
_entity.pdbx_description
1 polymer ?
#
loop_
_entity_poly.entity_id
_entity_poly.type
_entity_poly.pdbx_seq_one_letter_code
_entity_poly.pdbx_strand_id
1 'polypeptide(L)'
;EPFDAGLRVDFDGGAMIEGIRSNSPAENAGIQSGDELVELAGRRVGRNTWLTTLARYKSGDSVPITVKRNRQTIKTQLVLGQPDRVEFKIEERPAATAEQKKLRAAWLSGS
;
A
#
# COMPACT_ATOMS: atom_id res chain seq x y z
N GLU A 1 -5.42 -3.14 5.37
CA GLU A 1 -5.40 -2.24 4.20
C GLU A 1 -5.59 -3.06 2.93
N PRO A 2 -6.13 -2.49 1.82
CA PRO A 2 -6.17 -3.20 0.55
C PRO A 2 -4.75 -3.56 0.10
N PHE A 3 -4.63 -4.65 -0.65
CA PHE A 3 -3.35 -5.15 -1.13
C PHE A 3 -2.76 -4.19 -2.18
N ASP A 4 -1.83 -3.34 -1.76
CA ASP A 4 -1.18 -2.31 -2.59
C ASP A 4 0.16 -2.76 -3.21
N ALA A 5 0.58 -3.98 -2.90
CA ALA A 5 1.88 -4.55 -3.27
C ALA A 5 3.11 -3.73 -2.82
N GLY A 6 2.95 -2.74 -1.93
CA GLY A 6 4.02 -1.83 -1.51
C GLY A 6 4.14 -0.55 -2.32
N LEU A 7 3.22 -0.29 -3.24
CA LEU A 7 3.28 0.86 -4.16
C LEU A 7 2.56 2.08 -3.58
N ARG A 8 3.23 3.24 -3.63
CA ARG A 8 2.57 4.54 -3.53
C ARG A 8 2.65 5.23 -4.89
N VAL A 9 1.48 5.43 -5.50
CA VAL A 9 1.34 5.95 -6.86
C VAL A 9 0.62 7.29 -6.83
N ASP A 10 1.26 8.33 -7.39
CA ASP A 10 0.65 9.61 -7.67
C ASP A 10 0.04 9.62 -9.08
N PHE A 11 -1.26 9.83 -9.14
CA PHE A 11 -1.99 9.92 -10.40
C PHE A 11 -2.18 11.36 -10.90
N ASP A 12 -1.85 12.37 -10.11
CA ASP A 12 -1.84 13.77 -10.57
C ASP A 12 -0.60 14.03 -11.45
N GLY A 13 0.52 13.40 -11.15
CA GLY A 13 1.73 13.36 -11.98
C GLY A 13 1.76 12.28 -13.07
N GLY A 14 0.63 11.66 -13.42
CA GLY A 14 0.56 10.69 -14.52
C GLY A 14 0.87 9.24 -14.14
N ALA A 15 0.43 8.78 -12.96
CA ALA A 15 0.65 7.42 -12.43
C ALA A 15 2.11 7.14 -12.06
N MET A 16 2.79 8.15 -11.51
CA MET A 16 4.17 8.07 -11.06
C MET A 16 4.27 7.30 -9.73
N ILE A 17 5.21 6.37 -9.63
CA ILE A 17 5.52 5.67 -8.39
C ILE A 17 6.42 6.59 -7.57
N GLU A 18 5.87 7.16 -6.51
CA GLU A 18 6.60 8.09 -5.65
C GLU A 18 7.36 7.36 -4.54
N GLY A 19 6.87 6.19 -4.13
CA GLY A 19 7.44 5.45 -3.01
C GLY A 19 7.18 3.96 -3.09
N ILE A 20 8.13 3.23 -2.51
CA ILE A 20 8.09 1.78 -2.39
C ILE A 20 8.36 1.43 -0.94
N ARG A 21 7.49 0.60 -0.36
CA ARG A 21 7.69 0.07 0.99
C ARG A 21 8.81 -0.96 0.96
N SER A 22 9.73 -0.89 1.92
CA SER A 22 10.78 -1.92 2.08
C SER A 22 10.18 -3.29 2.41
N ASN A 23 10.87 -4.35 1.97
CA ASN A 23 10.45 -5.74 2.05
C ASN A 23 9.07 -6.00 1.39
N SER A 24 8.71 -5.26 0.35
CA SER A 24 7.42 -5.39 -0.33
C SER A 24 7.53 -6.17 -1.65
N PRO A 25 6.40 -6.68 -2.18
CA PRO A 25 6.36 -7.26 -3.53
C PRO A 25 6.91 -6.32 -4.61
N ALA A 26 6.65 -5.02 -4.53
CA ALA A 26 7.15 -4.04 -5.48
C ALA A 26 8.67 -3.89 -5.44
N GLU A 27 9.26 -3.83 -4.23
CA GLU A 27 10.71 -3.78 -4.07
C GLU A 27 11.37 -5.05 -4.62
N ASN A 28 10.84 -6.22 -4.25
CA ASN A 28 11.32 -7.51 -4.73
C ASN A 28 11.22 -7.68 -6.25
N ALA A 29 10.22 -7.03 -6.88
CA ALA A 29 10.04 -7.02 -8.32
C ALA A 29 10.99 -6.06 -9.06
N GLY A 30 11.82 -5.29 -8.33
CA GLY A 30 12.79 -4.34 -8.89
C GLY A 30 12.18 -3.02 -9.36
N ILE A 31 10.96 -2.72 -8.93
CA ILE A 31 10.29 -1.45 -9.19
C ILE A 31 11.01 -0.36 -8.39
N GLN A 32 11.03 0.87 -8.90
CA GLN A 32 11.73 2.00 -8.27
C GLN A 32 10.84 3.24 -8.23
N SER A 33 11.10 4.12 -7.26
CA SER A 33 10.54 5.47 -7.31
C SER A 33 10.98 6.18 -8.60
N GLY A 34 10.07 6.90 -9.23
CA GLY A 34 10.28 7.52 -10.55
C GLY A 34 9.84 6.65 -11.73
N ASP A 35 9.38 5.42 -11.47
CA ASP A 35 8.72 4.60 -12.49
C ASP A 35 7.29 5.09 -12.77
N GLU A 36 6.89 5.14 -14.04
CA GLU A 36 5.49 5.40 -14.42
C GLU A 36 4.73 4.08 -14.54
N LEU A 37 3.64 3.90 -13.78
CA LEU A 37 2.79 2.72 -13.85
C LEU A 37 1.94 2.74 -15.13
N VAL A 38 2.15 1.76 -16.01
CA VAL A 38 1.42 1.68 -17.29
C VAL A 38 0.32 0.61 -17.24
N GLU A 39 0.66 -0.60 -16.79
CA GLU A 39 -0.27 -1.74 -16.80
C GLU A 39 -0.11 -2.61 -15.56
N LEU A 40 -1.23 -3.21 -15.16
CA LEU A 40 -1.31 -4.29 -14.18
C LEU A 40 -2.21 -5.38 -14.72
N ALA A 41 -1.87 -6.64 -14.48
CA ALA A 41 -2.67 -7.79 -14.93
C ALA A 41 -2.96 -7.77 -16.46
N GLY A 42 -2.02 -7.24 -17.26
CA GLY A 42 -2.19 -7.09 -18.71
C GLY A 42 -3.23 -6.04 -19.13
N ARG A 43 -3.61 -5.13 -18.23
CA ARG A 43 -4.58 -4.06 -18.48
C ARG A 43 -3.99 -2.71 -18.10
N ARG A 44 -4.30 -1.69 -18.91
CA ARG A 44 -3.99 -0.31 -18.55
C ARG A 44 -4.79 0.09 -17.30
N VAL A 45 -4.11 0.67 -16.33
CA VAL A 45 -4.72 1.07 -15.05
C VAL A 45 -4.57 2.57 -14.82
N GLY A 46 -5.46 3.11 -13.99
CA GLY A 46 -5.47 4.51 -13.56
C GLY A 46 -5.90 4.61 -12.10
N ARG A 47 -6.08 5.85 -11.61
CA ARG A 47 -6.34 6.19 -10.19
C ARG A 47 -7.34 5.25 -9.50
N ASN A 48 -8.46 4.96 -10.17
CA ASN A 48 -9.56 4.21 -9.59
C ASN A 48 -9.50 2.70 -9.87
N THR A 49 -8.64 2.25 -10.80
CA THR A 49 -8.65 0.87 -11.29
C THR A 49 -7.47 0.03 -10.83
N TRP A 50 -6.33 0.63 -10.46
CA TRP A 50 -5.12 -0.14 -10.14
C TRP A 50 -5.30 -0.99 -8.86
N LEU A 51 -5.80 -0.41 -7.76
CA LEU A 51 -6.07 -1.13 -6.51
C LEU A 51 -7.16 -2.19 -6.69
N THR A 52 -8.25 -1.86 -7.40
CA THR A 52 -9.33 -2.81 -7.65
C THR A 52 -8.93 -3.92 -8.62
N THR A 53 -7.88 -3.72 -9.42
CA THR A 53 -7.26 -4.78 -10.23
C THR A 53 -6.43 -5.70 -9.36
N LEU A 54 -5.58 -5.17 -8.47
CA LEU A 54 -4.78 -5.97 -7.54
C LEU A 54 -5.65 -6.76 -6.54
N ALA A 55 -6.75 -6.16 -6.06
CA ALA A 55 -7.65 -6.79 -5.10
C ALA A 55 -8.36 -8.06 -5.60
N ARG A 56 -8.27 -8.38 -6.90
CA ARG A 56 -8.80 -9.62 -7.49
C ARG A 56 -7.88 -10.82 -7.26
N TYR A 57 -6.63 -10.56 -6.90
CA TYR A 57 -5.60 -11.56 -6.67
C TYR A 57 -5.43 -11.83 -5.18
N LYS A 58 -4.88 -13.00 -4.88
CA LYS A 58 -4.63 -13.47 -3.52
C LYS A 58 -3.14 -13.50 -3.23
N SER A 59 -2.83 -13.64 -1.95
CA SER A 59 -1.47 -13.94 -1.51
C SER A 59 -0.94 -15.21 -2.20
N GLY A 60 0.29 -15.15 -2.68
CA GLY A 60 0.94 -16.17 -3.49
C GLY A 60 0.79 -15.95 -5.00
N ASP A 61 -0.18 -15.14 -5.45
CA ASP A 61 -0.36 -14.91 -6.88
C ASP A 61 0.78 -14.07 -7.47
N SER A 62 1.13 -14.36 -8.72
CA SER A 62 2.05 -13.56 -9.52
C SER A 62 1.24 -12.66 -10.45
N VAL A 63 1.35 -11.34 -10.26
CA VAL A 63 0.64 -10.34 -11.06
C VAL A 63 1.63 -9.64 -12.00
N PRO A 64 1.43 -9.70 -13.33
CA PRO A 64 2.29 -8.96 -14.25
C PRO A 64 2.07 -7.45 -14.09
N ILE A 65 3.18 -6.73 -14.06
CA ILE A 65 3.21 -5.26 -14.01
C ILE A 65 4.12 -4.73 -15.11
N THR A 66 3.68 -3.66 -15.75
CA THR A 66 4.45 -2.92 -16.75
C THR A 66 4.66 -1.49 -16.25
N VAL A 67 5.92 -1.06 -16.17
CA VAL A 67 6.30 0.32 -15.84
C VAL A 67 7.20 0.93 -16.91
N LYS A 68 7.27 2.26 -16.96
CA LYS A 68 8.28 2.98 -17.74
C LYS A 68 9.33 3.60 -16.82
N ARG A 69 10.60 3.36 -17.15
CA ARG A 69 11.77 3.97 -16.51
C ARG A 69 12.68 4.55 -17.57
N ASN A 70 12.95 5.85 -17.54
CA ASN A 70 13.86 6.51 -18.51
C ASN A 70 13.57 6.15 -19.98
N ARG A 71 12.29 6.19 -20.40
CA ARG A 71 11.77 5.80 -21.73
C ARG A 71 11.83 4.30 -22.06
N GLN A 72 12.39 3.46 -21.18
CA GLN A 72 12.37 2.01 -21.33
C GLN A 72 11.10 1.44 -20.71
N THR A 73 10.53 0.42 -21.35
CA THR A 73 9.42 -0.35 -20.78
C THR A 73 9.99 -1.55 -20.03
N ILE A 74 9.72 -1.60 -18.72
CA ILE A 74 10.12 -2.71 -17.85
C ILE A 74 8.88 -3.55 -17.57
N LYS A 75 8.98 -4.85 -17.83
CA LYS A 75 7.94 -5.82 -17.51
C LYS A 75 8.48 -6.75 -16.44
N THR A 76 7.77 -6.84 -15.33
CA THR A 76 8.14 -7.68 -14.18
C THR A 76 6.89 -8.29 -13.54
N GLN A 77 7.06 -9.03 -12.45
CA GLN A 77 6.00 -9.72 -11.75
C GLN A 77 5.97 -9.30 -10.29
N LEU A 78 4.80 -8.92 -9.79
CA LEU A 78 4.55 -8.75 -8.36
C LEU A 78 4.11 -10.10 -7.79
N VAL A 79 4.93 -10.68 -6.90
CA VAL A 79 4.54 -11.87 -6.13
C VAL A 79 3.88 -11.40 -4.85
N LEU A 80 2.56 -11.56 -4.77
CA LEU A 80 1.77 -10.95 -3.71
C LEU A 80 1.99 -11.68 -2.37
N GLY A 81 2.42 -10.97 -1.33
CA GLY A 81 2.54 -11.50 0.03
C GLY A 81 1.19 -11.64 0.75
N GLN A 82 1.22 -12.08 2.01
CA GLN A 82 0.08 -11.83 2.89
C GLN A 82 -0.03 -10.32 3.15
N PRO A 83 -1.22 -9.70 3.04
CA PRO A 83 -1.37 -8.32 3.45
C PRO A 83 -1.02 -8.21 4.94
N ASP A 84 -0.11 -7.30 5.28
CA ASP A 84 0.20 -6.98 6.67
C ASP A 84 -1.09 -6.48 7.34
N ARG A 85 -1.73 -7.34 8.12
CA ARG A 85 -2.84 -6.94 8.99
C ARG A 85 -2.23 -6.39 10.25
N VAL A 86 -1.91 -5.10 10.25
CA VAL A 86 -1.60 -4.41 11.49
C VAL A 86 -2.92 -4.24 12.25
N GLU A 87 -3.17 -5.14 13.20
CA GLU A 87 -4.32 -5.06 14.08
C GLU A 87 -3.99 -4.07 15.21
N PHE A 88 -4.50 -2.85 15.09
CA PHE A 88 -4.40 -1.86 16.16
C PHE A 88 -5.54 -2.09 17.15
N LYS A 89 -5.19 -2.39 18.41
CA LYS A 89 -6.14 -2.43 19.52
C LYS A 89 -5.89 -1.26 20.45
N ILE A 90 -6.91 -0.43 20.65
CA ILE A 90 -6.87 0.62 21.67
C ILE A 90 -7.11 -0.05 23.02
N GLU A 91 -6.08 -0.08 23.86
CA GLU A 91 -6.18 -0.56 25.24
C GLU A 91 -5.83 0.57 26.21
N GLU A 92 -6.57 0.63 27.32
CA GLU A 92 -6.16 1.47 28.43
C GLU A 92 -4.89 0.87 29.05
N ARG A 93 -3.86 1.70 29.24
CA ARG A 93 -2.61 1.25 29.87
C ARG A 93 -2.93 0.65 31.25
N PRO A 94 -2.53 -0.60 31.56
CA PRO A 94 -2.87 -1.23 32.84
C PRO A 94 -2.40 -0.45 34.07
N ALA A 95 -1.28 0.27 33.95
CA ALA A 95 -0.71 1.12 35.00
C ALA A 95 -1.27 2.56 35.00
N ALA A 96 -2.37 2.85 34.29
CA ALA A 96 -2.95 4.18 34.26
C ALA A 96 -3.47 4.60 35.64
N THR A 97 -3.07 5.79 36.10
CA THR A 97 -3.54 6.36 37.37
C THR A 97 -5.01 6.79 37.27
N ALA A 98 -5.69 6.94 38.41
CA ALA A 98 -7.07 7.41 38.44
C ALA A 98 -7.25 8.78 37.74
N GLU A 99 -6.25 9.66 37.87
CA GLU A 99 -6.21 10.95 37.18
C GLU A 99 -6.10 10.80 35.65
N GLN A 100 -5.23 9.91 35.17
CA GLN A 100 -5.10 9.62 33.74
C GLN A 100 -6.39 9.05 33.14
N LYS A 101 -7.09 8.18 33.90
CA LYS A 101 -8.40 7.66 33.49
C LYS A 101 -9.45 8.76 33.40
N LYS A 102 -9.46 9.68 34.37
CA LYS A 102 -10.37 10.83 34.39
C LYS A 102 -10.13 11.77 33.21
N LEU A 103 -8.87 12.08 32.90
CA LEU A 103 -8.48 12.91 31.75
C LEU A 103 -8.90 12.26 30.42
N ARG A 104 -8.69 10.95 30.27
CA ARG A 104 -9.18 10.21 29.10
C ARG A 104 -10.71 10.29 28.98
N ALA A 105 -11.44 10.10 30.08
CA ALA A 105 -12.90 10.15 30.07
C ALA A 105 -13.43 11.53 29.66
N ALA A 106 -12.84 12.62 30.17
CA ALA A 106 -13.16 13.99 29.77
C ALA A 106 -12.84 14.24 28.28
N TRP A 107 -11.68 13.79 27.82
CA TRP A 107 -11.30 13.89 26.40
C TRP A 107 -12.27 13.14 25.47
N LEU A 108 -12.71 11.94 25.85
CA LEU A 108 -13.68 11.15 25.08
C LEU A 108 -15.11 11.70 25.13
N SER A 109 -15.49 12.41 26.20
CA SER A 109 -16.82 13.05 26.31
C SER A 109 -16.90 14.41 25.61
N GLY A 110 -15.79 14.89 25.03
CA GLY A 110 -15.74 16.17 24.32
C GLY A 110 -16.01 17.38 25.22
N SER A 111 -15.68 17.27 26.51
CA SER A 111 -15.98 18.27 27.56
C SER A 111 -14.72 18.96 28.07
#